data_AF-A0A953UQ99-F1
#
_entry.id   AF-A0A953UQ99-F1
#
_cell.length_a   1.000
_cell.length_b   1.000
_cell.length_c   1.000
_cell.angle_alpha   90.00
_cell.angle_beta   90.00
_cell.angle_gamma   90.00
#
_symmetry.space_group_name_H-M   'P 1'
#
loop_
_entity.id
_entity.type
_entity.pdbx_description
1 polymer ?
#
loop_
_entity_poly.entity_id
_entity_poly.type
_entity_poly.pdbx_seq_one_letter_code
_entity_poly.pdbx_strand_id
1 'polypeptide(L)'
;MVIPWPPNRAVPILYPELKKKYGDSVTFEEDKLAHVKTEFGFDVLEVARGRYAPDSYHNFIGFGVAVPLLEEAFQETYGLDLKGVLSDEEKVVGSYRHDVSQLIPKATRIAWSLKKDEIMKDQPGMTKKRFLYNLSRASYRKNWGNNYQPPSLGERFLAFLIRIIPKFGPLKVLQLKTPTAETERMFEASFNSTLDRYRQLLSQVGTDRLHLPNENFDTGEITAPGEYRLNDETHAHLLDALAKQDFRGPSPEVLAELLEFFGHPDAPYAIKRKPKDWAKVQAELEQLKKDAVPPAVTTADPCLSCPSPE
;
A
#
# COMPACT_ATOMS: atom_id res chain seq x y z
N MET A 1 -6.22 -1.30 -7.86
CA MET A 1 -7.62 -1.37 -7.40
C MET A 1 -7.76 -0.39 -6.25
N VAL A 2 -8.10 0.87 -6.52
CA VAL A 2 -8.07 1.93 -5.51
C VAL A 2 -9.33 2.78 -5.61
N ILE A 3 -10.34 2.46 -4.82
CA ILE A 3 -11.47 3.39 -4.62
C ILE A 3 -11.02 4.40 -3.56
N PRO A 4 -11.47 5.67 -3.63
CA PRO A 4 -11.22 6.67 -2.57
C PRO A 4 -11.48 6.04 -1.21
N TRP A 5 -10.40 5.96 -0.43
CA TRP A 5 -10.31 5.04 0.66
C TRP A 5 -11.26 5.46 1.80
N PRO A 6 -12.09 4.55 2.36
CA PRO A 6 -13.05 4.91 3.40
C PRO A 6 -12.42 5.61 4.62
N PRO A 7 -11.17 5.32 5.04
CA PRO A 7 -10.52 6.04 6.14
C PRO A 7 -10.38 7.54 5.89
N ASN A 8 -10.09 8.01 4.68
CA ASN A 8 -9.92 9.45 4.42
C ASN A 8 -11.17 10.27 4.81
N ARG A 9 -12.35 9.72 4.55
CA ARG A 9 -13.64 10.36 4.90
C ARG A 9 -14.13 9.97 6.29
N ALA A 10 -13.73 8.81 6.81
CA ALA A 10 -14.11 8.35 8.14
C ALA A 10 -13.30 9.00 9.26
N VAL A 11 -12.01 9.27 9.05
CA VAL A 11 -11.12 9.94 10.01
C VAL A 11 -11.72 11.27 10.51
N PRO A 12 -12.13 12.24 9.66
CA PRO A 12 -12.70 13.49 10.15
C PRO A 12 -14.04 13.31 10.90
N ILE A 13 -14.77 12.22 10.66
CA ILE A 13 -15.98 11.88 11.42
C ILE A 13 -15.62 11.36 12.82
N LEU A 14 -14.60 10.50 12.91
CA LEU A 14 -14.16 9.88 14.17
C LEU A 14 -13.31 10.82 15.04
N TYR A 15 -12.66 11.81 14.42
CA TYR A 15 -11.72 12.75 15.03
C TYR A 15 -12.08 14.21 14.65
N PRO A 16 -13.05 14.83 15.36
CA PRO A 16 -13.56 16.17 15.01
C PRO A 16 -12.49 17.28 14.99
N GLU A 17 -11.42 17.13 15.77
CA GLU A 17 -10.26 18.02 15.75
C GLU A 17 -9.51 17.99 14.41
N LEU A 18 -9.41 16.82 13.78
CA LEU A 18 -8.79 16.67 12.46
C LEU A 18 -9.72 17.24 11.39
N LYS A 19 -11.04 17.06 11.53
CA LYS A 19 -12.02 17.73 10.66
C LYS A 19 -11.90 19.25 10.67
N LYS A 20 -11.71 19.83 11.85
CA LYS A 20 -11.51 21.29 11.98
C LYS A 20 -10.21 21.76 11.30
N LYS A 21 -9.19 20.92 11.25
CA LYS A 21 -7.87 21.27 10.72
C LYS A 21 -7.76 21.06 9.21
N TYR A 22 -8.30 19.96 8.70
CA TYR A 22 -8.07 19.48 7.33
C TYR A 22 -9.37 19.34 6.51
N GLY A 23 -10.54 19.43 7.14
CA GLY A 23 -11.84 19.37 6.46
C GLY A 23 -12.47 17.98 6.43
N ASP A 24 -13.22 17.69 5.37
CA ASP A 24 -14.02 16.46 5.24
C ASP A 24 -13.25 15.25 4.69
N SER A 25 -11.97 15.44 4.38
CA SER A 25 -11.04 14.38 4.01
C SER A 25 -9.75 14.60 4.78
N VAL A 26 -9.20 13.55 5.38
CA VAL A 26 -7.91 13.59 6.07
C VAL A 26 -7.07 12.45 5.50
N THR A 27 -6.03 12.78 4.76
CA THR A 27 -5.09 11.86 4.10
C THR A 27 -4.17 11.15 5.09
N PHE A 28 -3.57 10.05 4.64
CA PHE A 28 -2.57 9.32 5.41
C PHE A 28 -1.37 10.21 5.78
N GLU A 29 -0.94 11.10 4.88
CA GLU A 29 0.18 11.99 5.16
C GLU A 29 -0.13 13.08 6.20
N GLU A 30 -1.40 13.45 6.37
CA GLU A 30 -1.85 14.45 7.34
C GLU A 30 -1.95 13.90 8.76
N ASP A 31 -2.42 12.65 8.94
CA ASP A 31 -2.43 11.95 10.24
C ASP A 31 -2.40 10.41 10.10
N LYS A 32 -1.20 9.86 9.96
CA LYS A 32 -0.94 8.41 9.88
C LYS A 32 -1.54 7.61 11.03
N LEU A 33 -1.57 8.18 12.24
CA LEU A 33 -1.99 7.46 13.43
C LEU A 33 -3.51 7.33 13.51
N ALA A 34 -4.24 8.38 13.13
CA ALA A 34 -5.69 8.34 13.02
C ALA A 34 -6.14 7.37 11.91
N HIS A 35 -5.40 7.33 10.80
CA HIS A 35 -5.56 6.37 9.71
C HIS A 35 -5.46 4.93 10.18
N VAL A 36 -4.30 4.53 10.71
CA VAL A 36 -4.05 3.16 11.19
C VAL A 36 -5.10 2.70 12.22
N LYS A 37 -5.56 3.60 13.10
CA LYS A 37 -6.64 3.27 14.05
C LYS A 37 -7.99 3.06 13.37
N THR A 38 -8.32 3.91 12.41
CA THR A 38 -9.60 3.85 11.67
C THR A 38 -9.68 2.57 10.87
N GLU A 39 -8.59 2.23 10.16
CA GLU A 39 -8.39 0.97 9.45
C GLU A 39 -8.57 -0.24 10.37
N PHE A 40 -7.88 -0.25 11.50
CA PHE A 40 -8.02 -1.36 12.45
C PHE A 40 -9.46 -1.47 13.01
N GLY A 41 -10.16 -0.34 13.15
CA GLY A 41 -11.59 -0.32 13.49
C GLY A 41 -12.46 -0.97 12.42
N PHE A 42 -12.12 -0.76 11.14
CA PHE A 42 -12.78 -1.42 10.01
C PHE A 42 -12.43 -2.91 9.90
N ASP A 43 -11.20 -3.33 10.16
CA ASP A 43 -10.82 -4.76 10.22
C ASP A 43 -11.67 -5.50 11.27
N VAL A 44 -11.85 -4.88 12.45
CA VAL A 44 -12.72 -5.43 13.50
C VAL A 44 -14.16 -5.56 13.04
N LEU A 45 -14.66 -4.60 12.26
CA LEU A 45 -16.02 -4.62 11.74
C LEU A 45 -16.20 -5.70 10.66
N GLU A 46 -15.24 -5.89 9.77
CA GLU A 46 -15.24 -6.96 8.77
C GLU A 46 -15.32 -8.34 9.43
N VAL A 47 -14.52 -8.54 10.48
CA VAL A 47 -14.55 -9.74 11.32
C VAL A 47 -15.92 -9.91 11.99
N ALA A 48 -16.50 -8.84 12.53
CA ALA A 48 -17.81 -8.87 13.17
C ALA A 48 -18.94 -9.27 12.19
N ARG A 49 -18.86 -8.83 10.92
CA ARG A 49 -19.85 -9.16 9.89
C ARG A 49 -19.68 -10.58 9.33
N GLY A 50 -18.69 -11.34 9.79
CA GLY A 50 -18.39 -12.67 9.25
C GLY A 50 -17.96 -12.63 7.78
N ARG A 51 -17.55 -11.45 7.29
CA ARG A 51 -17.03 -11.26 5.92
C ARG A 51 -15.53 -11.54 5.85
N TYR A 52 -14.88 -11.60 7.00
CA TYR A 52 -13.51 -12.07 7.13
C TYR A 52 -13.41 -13.56 6.81
N ALA A 53 -12.34 -13.97 6.13
CA ALA A 53 -12.25 -15.28 5.51
C ALA A 53 -12.27 -16.45 6.53
N PRO A 54 -12.70 -17.66 6.14
CA PRO A 54 -12.72 -18.82 7.04
C PRO A 54 -11.33 -19.17 7.59
N ASP A 55 -11.28 -19.87 8.74
CA ASP A 55 -10.01 -20.36 9.34
C ASP A 55 -9.14 -21.15 8.34
N SER A 56 -9.77 -21.91 7.43
CA SER A 56 -9.07 -22.64 6.38
C SER A 56 -8.39 -21.72 5.38
N TYR A 57 -9.00 -20.59 5.02
CA TYR A 57 -8.40 -19.59 4.15
C TYR A 57 -7.20 -18.91 4.83
N HIS A 58 -7.31 -18.55 6.11
CA HIS A 58 -6.16 -17.98 6.84
C HIS A 58 -5.01 -18.97 6.94
N ASN A 59 -5.29 -20.20 7.37
CA ASN A 59 -4.26 -21.22 7.56
C ASN A 59 -3.56 -21.62 6.26
N PHE A 60 -4.17 -21.40 5.09
CA PHE A 60 -3.65 -21.84 3.80
C PHE A 60 -3.19 -20.69 2.87
N ILE A 61 -4.01 -19.65 2.68
CA ILE A 61 -3.80 -18.59 1.67
C ILE A 61 -3.47 -17.24 2.33
N GLY A 62 -4.17 -16.85 3.39
CA GLY A 62 -4.11 -15.50 3.97
C GLY A 62 -2.75 -15.09 4.57
N PHE A 63 -1.80 -16.01 4.64
CA PHE A 63 -0.44 -15.77 5.12
C PHE A 63 0.64 -16.04 4.04
N GLY A 64 0.25 -16.51 2.85
CA GLY A 64 1.17 -16.85 1.78
C GLY A 64 1.52 -15.62 0.95
N VAL A 65 2.80 -15.44 0.65
CA VAL A 65 3.28 -14.51 -0.37
C VAL A 65 4.03 -15.36 -1.38
N ALA A 66 3.63 -15.28 -2.65
CA ALA A 66 4.34 -15.95 -3.74
C ALA A 66 5.59 -15.14 -4.08
N VAL A 67 6.64 -15.25 -3.24
CA VAL A 67 7.86 -14.46 -3.36
C VAL A 67 8.46 -14.50 -4.77
N PRO A 68 8.58 -15.66 -5.45
CA PRO A 68 9.13 -15.68 -6.81
C PRO A 68 8.33 -14.85 -7.81
N LEU A 69 7.00 -14.90 -7.73
CA LEU A 69 6.13 -14.09 -8.60
C LEU A 69 6.23 -12.60 -8.27
N LEU A 70 6.36 -12.26 -6.98
CA LEU A 70 6.54 -10.88 -6.55
C LEU A 70 7.88 -10.32 -7.03
N GLU A 71 8.97 -11.08 -6.89
CA GLU A 71 10.30 -10.75 -7.40
C GLU A 71 10.26 -10.52 -8.92
N GLU A 72 9.68 -11.47 -9.66
CA GLU A 72 9.58 -11.41 -11.13
C GLU A 72 8.75 -10.20 -11.58
N ALA A 73 7.54 -10.02 -11.05
CA ALA A 73 6.68 -8.90 -11.43
C ALA A 73 7.29 -7.55 -11.05
N PHE A 74 7.99 -7.46 -9.90
CA PHE A 74 8.66 -6.25 -9.47
C PHE A 74 9.82 -5.89 -10.39
N GLN A 75 10.64 -6.88 -10.75
CA GLN A 75 11.76 -6.73 -11.67
C GLN A 75 11.28 -6.38 -13.09
N GLU A 76 10.21 -7.02 -13.59
CA GLU A 76 9.62 -6.73 -14.91
C GLU A 76 9.06 -5.30 -14.97
N THR A 77 8.40 -4.85 -13.91
CA THR A 77 7.75 -3.53 -13.88
C THR A 77 8.79 -2.42 -13.72
N TYR A 78 9.60 -2.52 -12.66
CA TYR A 78 10.49 -1.45 -12.22
C TYR A 78 11.93 -1.63 -12.66
N GLY A 79 12.33 -2.78 -13.21
CA GLY A 79 13.73 -3.03 -13.54
C GLY A 79 14.65 -3.16 -12.32
N LEU A 80 14.10 -3.18 -11.11
CA LEU A 80 14.83 -3.22 -9.85
C LEU A 80 14.77 -4.62 -9.23
N ASP A 81 15.88 -5.06 -8.63
CA ASP A 81 15.88 -6.26 -7.79
C ASP A 81 15.05 -5.98 -6.53
N LEU A 82 14.09 -6.85 -6.22
CA LEU A 82 13.27 -6.74 -5.02
C LEU A 82 14.14 -6.69 -3.76
N LYS A 83 15.29 -7.36 -3.74
CA LYS A 83 16.26 -7.32 -2.63
C LYS A 83 16.89 -5.94 -2.40
N GLY A 84 16.90 -5.09 -3.42
CA GLY A 84 17.29 -3.69 -3.31
C GLY A 84 16.31 -2.85 -2.48
N VAL A 85 15.06 -3.32 -2.34
CA VAL A 85 14.00 -2.67 -1.55
C VAL A 85 13.70 -3.45 -0.27
N LEU A 86 13.69 -4.79 -0.34
CA LEU A 86 13.41 -5.73 0.74
C LEU A 86 14.65 -6.61 0.96
N SER A 87 15.59 -6.15 1.76
CA SER A 87 16.91 -6.78 1.92
C SER A 87 16.93 -8.21 2.49
N ASP A 88 15.84 -8.65 3.14
CA ASP A 88 15.63 -10.03 3.59
C ASP A 88 14.16 -10.40 3.40
N GLU A 89 13.81 -10.76 2.17
CA GLU A 89 12.43 -11.02 1.74
C GLU A 89 11.74 -12.09 2.58
N GLU A 90 12.43 -13.21 2.87
CA GLU A 90 11.88 -14.28 3.70
C GLU A 90 11.54 -13.78 5.10
N LYS A 91 12.44 -12.99 5.70
CA LYS A 91 12.22 -12.42 7.03
C LYS A 91 11.19 -11.31 7.01
N VAL A 92 11.10 -10.50 5.96
CA VAL A 92 10.06 -9.48 5.79
C VAL A 92 8.69 -10.14 5.69
N VAL A 93 8.54 -11.12 4.80
CA VAL A 93 7.31 -11.92 4.65
C VAL A 93 6.98 -12.68 5.93
N GLY A 94 7.99 -13.23 6.60
CA GLY A 94 7.85 -13.89 7.89
C GLY A 94 7.38 -12.94 8.99
N SER A 95 7.88 -11.70 9.00
CA SER A 95 7.48 -10.65 9.95
C SER A 95 6.05 -10.18 9.71
N TYR A 96 5.70 -9.90 8.45
CA TYR A 96 4.32 -9.63 8.04
C TYR A 96 3.38 -10.73 8.52
N ARG A 97 3.71 -11.99 8.21
CA ARG A 97 2.94 -13.16 8.62
C ARG A 97 2.82 -13.26 10.14
N HIS A 98 3.90 -13.02 10.85
CA HIS A 98 3.90 -13.06 12.31
C HIS A 98 2.96 -12.00 12.88
N ASP A 99 3.03 -10.77 12.37
CA ASP A 99 2.23 -9.65 12.86
C ASP A 99 0.74 -9.86 12.59
N VAL A 100 0.37 -10.25 11.37
CA VAL A 100 -1.02 -10.59 11.03
C VAL A 100 -1.54 -11.74 11.90
N SER A 101 -0.70 -12.75 12.17
CA SER A 101 -1.05 -13.87 13.05
C SER A 101 -1.37 -13.45 14.49
N GLN A 102 -0.80 -12.34 14.96
CA GLN A 102 -1.10 -11.77 16.28
C GLN A 102 -2.28 -10.79 16.24
N LEU A 103 -2.50 -10.13 15.10
CA LEU A 103 -3.54 -9.12 14.91
C LEU A 103 -4.93 -9.74 14.78
N ILE A 104 -5.12 -10.73 13.91
CA ILE A 104 -6.43 -11.38 13.66
C ILE A 104 -7.07 -11.92 14.95
N PRO A 105 -6.36 -12.66 15.83
CA PRO A 105 -6.93 -13.11 17.10
C PRO A 105 -7.36 -11.97 18.02
N LYS A 106 -6.73 -10.79 17.93
CA LYS A 106 -7.13 -9.62 18.71
C LYS A 106 -8.39 -8.99 18.10
N ALA A 107 -8.42 -8.85 16.78
CA ALA A 107 -9.58 -8.31 16.06
C ALA A 107 -10.86 -9.13 16.33
N THR A 108 -10.79 -10.47 16.23
CA THR A 108 -11.91 -11.38 16.56
C THR A 108 -12.38 -11.25 18.01
N ARG A 109 -11.46 -11.07 18.97
CA ARG A 109 -11.85 -10.83 20.38
C ARG A 109 -12.58 -9.51 20.57
N ILE A 110 -12.11 -8.45 19.92
CA ILE A 110 -12.73 -7.12 19.98
C ILE A 110 -14.10 -7.15 19.28
N ALA A 111 -14.18 -7.74 18.08
CA ALA A 111 -15.41 -7.92 17.32
C ALA A 111 -16.49 -8.64 18.14
N TRP A 112 -16.15 -9.78 18.76
CA TRP A 112 -17.07 -10.49 19.65
C TRP A 112 -17.51 -9.63 20.83
N SER A 113 -16.61 -8.85 21.42
CA SER A 113 -16.94 -8.02 22.57
C SER A 113 -17.88 -6.85 22.24
N LEU A 114 -17.77 -6.30 21.02
CA LEU A 114 -18.52 -5.11 20.62
C LEU A 114 -19.82 -5.44 19.90
N LYS A 115 -19.85 -6.53 19.12
CA LYS A 115 -20.89 -6.82 18.14
C LYS A 115 -21.54 -8.20 18.33
N LYS A 116 -21.43 -8.78 19.54
CA LYS A 116 -21.94 -10.13 19.86
C LYS A 116 -23.37 -10.37 19.38
N ASP A 117 -24.28 -9.46 19.69
CA ASP A 117 -25.70 -9.65 19.42
C ASP A 117 -26.01 -9.58 17.91
N GLU A 118 -25.29 -8.73 17.17
CA GLU A 118 -25.34 -8.69 15.70
C GLU A 118 -24.78 -9.99 15.11
N ILE A 119 -23.62 -10.46 15.59
CA ILE A 119 -23.01 -11.73 15.16
C ILE A 119 -23.98 -12.90 15.38
N MET A 120 -24.63 -12.97 16.54
CA MET A 120 -25.57 -14.05 16.87
C MET A 120 -26.87 -13.97 16.08
N LYS A 121 -27.30 -12.76 15.70
CA LYS A 121 -28.45 -12.54 14.82
C LYS A 121 -28.16 -13.01 13.40
N ASP A 122 -26.97 -12.68 12.89
CA ASP A 122 -26.55 -13.03 11.52
C ASP A 122 -26.19 -14.52 11.41
N GLN A 123 -25.64 -15.10 12.48
CA GLN A 123 -25.27 -16.53 12.55
C GLN A 123 -25.90 -17.20 13.80
N PRO A 124 -27.18 -17.62 13.72
CA PRO A 124 -27.84 -18.30 14.82
C PRO A 124 -27.07 -19.55 15.27
N GLY A 125 -26.83 -19.68 16.59
CA GLY A 125 -26.04 -20.76 17.16
C GLY A 125 -24.52 -20.55 17.16
N MET A 126 -24.05 -19.39 16.71
CA MET A 126 -22.65 -18.97 16.84
C MET A 126 -22.26 -18.82 18.32
N THR A 127 -21.14 -19.43 18.69
CA THR A 127 -20.57 -19.31 20.04
C THR A 127 -19.24 -18.58 20.00
N LYS A 128 -18.86 -17.95 21.13
CA LYS A 128 -17.57 -17.26 21.27
C LYS A 128 -16.41 -18.16 20.82
N LYS A 129 -16.40 -19.43 21.25
CA LYS A 129 -15.33 -20.39 20.92
C LYS A 129 -15.23 -20.65 19.41
N ARG A 130 -16.36 -20.68 18.70
CA ARG A 130 -16.40 -20.91 17.25
C ARG A 130 -16.08 -19.65 16.44
N PHE A 131 -16.34 -18.47 17.00
CA PHE A 131 -16.06 -17.19 16.34
C PHE A 131 -14.61 -16.73 16.52
N LEU A 132 -14.00 -17.01 17.66
CA LEU A 132 -12.63 -16.59 17.93
C LEU A 132 -11.62 -17.40 17.11
N TYR A 133 -10.88 -16.71 16.23
CA TYR A 133 -9.71 -17.29 15.58
C TYR A 133 -8.62 -17.54 16.63
N ASN A 134 -8.10 -18.77 16.66
CA ASN A 134 -7.04 -19.17 17.56
C ASN A 134 -5.90 -19.84 16.80
N LEU A 135 -4.76 -19.17 16.76
CA LEU A 135 -3.53 -19.72 16.23
C LEU A 135 -2.50 -19.85 17.36
N SER A 136 -2.19 -21.08 17.74
CA SER A 136 -1.20 -21.33 18.78
C SER A 136 0.21 -21.05 18.26
N ARG A 137 1.12 -20.60 19.14
CA ARG A 137 2.53 -20.41 18.78
C ARG A 137 3.18 -21.68 18.23
N ALA A 138 2.80 -22.85 18.75
CA ALA A 138 3.30 -24.14 18.27
C ALA A 138 2.81 -24.45 16.85
N SER A 139 1.51 -24.22 16.57
CA SER A 139 0.96 -24.38 15.23
C SER A 139 1.60 -23.40 14.24
N TYR A 140 1.82 -22.15 14.66
CA TYR A 140 2.51 -21.16 13.85
C TYR A 140 3.91 -21.62 13.46
N ARG A 141 4.72 -21.99 14.46
CA ARG A 141 6.10 -22.44 14.23
C ARG A 141 6.18 -23.71 13.40
N LYS A 142 5.22 -24.62 13.56
CA LYS A 142 5.14 -25.84 12.75
C LYS A 142 4.91 -25.52 11.26
N ASN A 143 4.05 -24.56 10.97
CA ASN A 143 3.65 -24.27 9.58
C ASN A 143 4.57 -23.25 8.89
N TRP A 144 5.14 -22.30 9.63
CA TRP A 144 5.89 -21.16 9.06
C TRP A 144 7.26 -20.90 9.70
N GLY A 145 7.68 -21.73 10.67
CA GLY A 145 8.97 -21.58 11.32
C GLY A 145 9.09 -20.37 12.25
N ASN A 146 10.33 -19.91 12.44
CA ASN A 146 10.70 -18.79 13.31
C ASN A 146 11.51 -17.71 12.58
N ASN A 147 11.55 -17.74 11.24
CA ASN A 147 12.25 -16.74 10.45
C ASN A 147 11.39 -15.46 10.32
N TYR A 148 11.43 -14.63 11.35
CA TYR A 148 10.79 -13.33 11.39
C TYR A 148 11.58 -12.39 12.30
N GLN A 149 11.49 -11.09 12.07
CA GLN A 149 12.12 -10.11 12.94
C GLN A 149 11.35 -10.05 14.25
N PRO A 150 11.96 -10.42 15.39
CA PRO A 150 11.31 -10.21 16.68
C PRO A 150 11.17 -8.69 16.89
N PRO A 151 10.12 -8.21 17.59
CA PRO A 151 10.02 -6.80 17.92
C PRO A 151 11.30 -6.37 18.63
N SER A 152 11.92 -5.33 18.10
CA SER A 152 13.15 -4.72 18.61
C SER A 152 12.95 -4.26 20.05
N LEU A 153 14.05 -4.08 20.80
CA LEU A 153 13.95 -3.60 22.18
C LEU A 153 13.20 -2.26 22.28
N GLY A 154 13.36 -1.39 21.26
CA GLY A 154 12.62 -0.13 21.13
C GLY A 154 11.12 -0.31 20.89
N GLU A 155 10.70 -1.25 20.04
CA GLU A 155 9.28 -1.55 19.80
C GLU A 155 8.62 -2.22 21.01
N ARG A 156 9.35 -3.05 21.75
CA ARG A 156 8.88 -3.62 23.02
C ARG A 156 8.67 -2.52 24.07
N PHE A 157 9.57 -1.55 24.12
CA PHE A 157 9.46 -0.38 25.00
C PHE A 157 8.32 0.55 24.56
N LEU A 158 8.13 0.78 23.26
CA LEU A 158 6.99 1.54 22.72
C LEU A 158 5.65 0.85 23.03
N ALA A 159 5.56 -0.47 22.89
CA ALA A 159 4.38 -1.25 23.27
C ALA A 159 4.09 -1.15 24.79
N PHE A 160 5.13 -1.08 25.62
CA PHE A 160 5.00 -0.81 27.06
C PHE A 160 4.50 0.61 27.34
N LEU A 161 5.01 1.63 26.63
CA LEU A 161 4.53 3.01 26.75
C LEU A 161 3.07 3.16 26.28
N ILE A 162 2.66 2.49 25.20
CA ILE A 162 1.26 2.45 24.74
C ILE A 162 0.34 1.88 25.82
N ARG A 163 0.81 0.89 26.58
CA ARG A 163 0.08 0.30 27.71
C ARG A 163 -0.01 1.24 28.93
N ILE A 164 0.88 2.24 29.01
CA ILE A 164 0.95 3.24 30.09
C ILE A 164 0.15 4.51 29.74
N ILE A 165 -0.29 4.69 28.48
CA ILE A 165 -1.14 5.82 28.09
C ILE A 165 -2.36 5.90 29.04
N PRO A 166 -2.49 6.98 29.84
CA PRO A 166 -3.54 7.08 30.84
C PRO A 166 -4.92 7.16 30.17
N LYS A 167 -5.92 6.51 30.78
CA LYS A 167 -7.30 6.45 30.27
C LYS A 167 -8.08 7.78 30.36
N PHE A 168 -7.42 8.85 30.81
CA PHE A 168 -7.97 10.18 31.07
C PHE A 168 -6.99 11.27 30.58
N GLY A 169 -7.51 12.39 30.08
CA GLY A 169 -6.72 13.52 29.56
C GLY A 169 -6.51 13.54 28.02
N PRO A 170 -5.72 14.49 27.50
CA PRO A 170 -5.58 14.78 26.06
C PRO A 170 -4.97 13.64 25.22
N LEU A 171 -4.47 12.57 25.85
CA LEU A 171 -3.96 11.37 25.18
C LEU A 171 -5.05 10.29 24.97
N LYS A 172 -6.30 10.52 25.39
CA LYS A 172 -7.43 9.59 25.21
C LYS A 172 -7.84 9.39 23.74
N VAL A 173 -7.47 10.31 22.85
CA VAL A 173 -7.57 10.21 21.37
C VAL A 173 -6.73 9.05 20.79
N LEU A 174 -5.93 8.40 21.63
CA LEU A 174 -5.18 7.18 21.30
C LEU A 174 -5.99 5.88 21.44
N GLN A 175 -7.25 5.94 21.92
CA GLN A 175 -8.14 4.78 21.97
C GLN A 175 -8.72 4.48 20.59
N LEU A 176 -8.81 3.19 20.26
CA LEU A 176 -9.52 2.72 19.08
C LEU A 176 -10.95 3.28 19.10
N LYS A 177 -11.25 4.16 18.15
CA LYS A 177 -12.63 4.62 17.93
C LYS A 177 -13.35 3.54 17.17
N THR A 178 -14.43 3.02 17.77
CA THR A 178 -15.32 2.11 17.06
C THR A 178 -15.99 2.85 15.91
N PRO A 179 -16.10 2.24 14.72
CA PRO A 179 -16.89 2.82 13.62
C PRO A 179 -18.27 3.26 14.11
N THR A 180 -18.69 4.47 13.71
CA THR A 180 -20.06 4.96 13.86
C THR A 180 -20.94 4.35 12.77
N ALA A 181 -22.27 4.34 12.95
CA ALA A 181 -23.19 3.83 11.92
C ALA A 181 -23.00 4.48 10.53
N GLU A 182 -22.62 5.76 10.50
CA GLU A 182 -22.28 6.44 9.26
C GLU A 182 -21.01 5.87 8.62
N THR A 183 -19.92 5.76 9.38
CA THR A 183 -18.66 5.18 8.89
C THR A 183 -18.75 3.68 8.58
N GLU A 184 -19.62 2.94 9.27
CA GLU A 184 -19.93 1.53 8.94
C GLU A 184 -20.58 1.44 7.56
N ARG A 185 -21.54 2.32 7.24
CA ARG A 185 -22.16 2.37 5.90
C ARG A 185 -21.15 2.75 4.82
N MET A 186 -20.24 3.69 5.10
CA MET A 186 -19.16 4.05 4.17
C MET A 186 -18.26 2.85 3.86
N PHE A 187 -17.91 2.09 4.89
CA PHE A 187 -17.11 0.87 4.75
C PHE A 187 -17.86 -0.24 4.00
N GLU A 188 -19.15 -0.45 4.27
CA GLU A 188 -19.94 -1.43 3.52
C GLU A 188 -20.09 -1.04 2.04
N ALA A 189 -20.27 0.26 1.76
CA ALA A 189 -20.34 0.78 0.40
C ALA A 189 -18.99 0.63 -0.35
N SER A 190 -17.86 0.81 0.33
CA SER A 190 -16.55 0.66 -0.28
C SER A 190 -16.31 -0.77 -0.75
N PHE A 191 -16.71 -1.80 0.01
CA PHE A 191 -16.61 -3.19 -0.40
C PHE A 191 -17.40 -3.49 -1.68
N ASN A 192 -18.64 -3.00 -1.75
CA ASN A 192 -19.48 -3.22 -2.94
C ASN A 192 -18.85 -2.57 -4.17
N SER A 193 -18.44 -1.31 -4.04
CA SER A 193 -17.72 -0.59 -5.10
C SER A 193 -16.45 -1.31 -5.54
N THR A 194 -15.71 -1.87 -4.57
CA THR A 194 -14.45 -2.60 -4.76
C THR A 194 -14.68 -3.87 -5.59
N LEU A 195 -15.69 -4.67 -5.24
CA LEU A 195 -16.07 -5.85 -6.00
C LEU A 195 -16.59 -5.51 -7.39
N ASP A 196 -17.39 -4.45 -7.53
CA ASP A 196 -17.95 -4.04 -8.82
C ASP A 196 -16.85 -3.54 -9.76
N ARG A 197 -15.92 -2.71 -9.28
CA ARG A 197 -14.76 -2.27 -10.04
C ARG A 197 -13.88 -3.46 -10.43
N TYR A 198 -13.64 -4.41 -9.52
CA TYR A 198 -12.85 -5.60 -9.85
C TYR A 198 -13.50 -6.44 -10.96
N ARG A 199 -14.81 -6.66 -10.90
CA ARG A 199 -15.56 -7.35 -11.97
C ARG A 199 -15.44 -6.61 -13.31
N GLN A 200 -15.51 -5.28 -13.30
CA GLN A 200 -15.32 -4.47 -14.50
C GLN A 200 -13.91 -4.64 -15.07
N LEU A 201 -12.86 -4.57 -14.23
CA LEU A 201 -11.48 -4.79 -14.66
C LEU A 201 -11.30 -6.19 -15.26
N LEU A 202 -11.86 -7.24 -14.66
CA LEU A 202 -11.83 -8.60 -15.22
C LEU A 202 -12.52 -8.69 -16.58
N SER A 203 -13.66 -8.01 -16.76
CA SER A 203 -14.32 -7.94 -18.06
C SER A 203 -13.49 -7.19 -19.10
N GLN A 204 -12.75 -6.16 -18.69
CA GLN A 204 -11.87 -5.40 -19.58
C GLN A 204 -10.66 -6.23 -20.02
N VAL A 205 -10.09 -7.06 -19.13
CA VAL A 205 -9.05 -8.03 -19.50
C VAL A 205 -9.55 -8.95 -20.61
N GLY A 206 -10.75 -9.52 -20.47
CA GLY A 206 -11.32 -10.41 -21.49
C GLY A 206 -11.65 -9.76 -22.84
N THR A 207 -11.59 -8.43 -22.92
CA THR A 207 -11.85 -7.65 -24.16
C THR A 207 -10.64 -6.87 -24.64
N ASP A 208 -9.46 -7.10 -24.03
CA ASP A 208 -8.21 -6.37 -24.30
C ASP A 208 -8.36 -4.84 -24.21
N ARG A 209 -9.14 -4.39 -23.23
CA ARG A 209 -9.44 -2.98 -22.94
C ARG A 209 -9.09 -2.60 -21.51
N LEU A 210 -8.23 -3.38 -20.85
CA LEU A 210 -7.84 -3.11 -19.48
C LEU A 210 -7.12 -1.76 -19.42
N HIS A 211 -7.64 -0.85 -18.62
CA HIS A 211 -6.98 0.40 -18.30
C HIS A 211 -6.83 0.53 -16.78
N LEU A 212 -5.59 0.63 -16.33
CA LEU A 212 -5.22 0.79 -14.92
C LEU A 212 -4.53 2.15 -14.76
N PRO A 213 -5.27 3.21 -14.37
CA PRO A 213 -4.64 4.51 -14.10
C PRO A 213 -3.69 4.40 -12.89
N ASN A 214 -2.64 5.22 -12.89
CA ASN A 214 -1.69 5.36 -11.78
C ASN A 214 -2.32 6.19 -10.63
N GLU A 215 -3.38 5.64 -10.03
CA GLU A 215 -4.07 6.24 -8.90
C GLU A 215 -3.22 6.14 -7.63
N ASN A 216 -3.17 7.22 -6.86
CA ASN A 216 -2.54 7.26 -5.56
C ASN A 216 -3.33 6.36 -4.58
N PHE A 217 -2.63 5.45 -3.88
CA PHE A 217 -3.27 4.48 -2.99
C PHE A 217 -4.03 5.09 -1.81
N ASP A 218 -3.64 6.28 -1.37
CA ASP A 218 -4.33 6.97 -0.28
C ASP A 218 -5.56 7.72 -0.81
N THR A 219 -5.38 8.58 -1.81
CA THR A 219 -6.48 9.46 -2.28
C THR A 219 -7.48 8.73 -3.19
N GLY A 220 -7.05 7.69 -3.91
CA GLY A 220 -7.84 7.00 -4.93
C GLY A 220 -7.98 7.79 -6.24
N GLU A 221 -7.13 8.80 -6.44
CA GLU A 221 -7.14 9.69 -7.61
C GLU A 221 -5.71 9.83 -8.15
N ILE A 222 -5.58 10.30 -9.39
CA ILE A 222 -4.27 10.70 -9.94
C ILE A 222 -3.85 11.98 -9.23
N THR A 223 -2.68 11.97 -8.59
CA THR A 223 -2.18 13.13 -7.83
C THR A 223 -1.11 13.86 -8.62
N ALA A 224 -1.34 15.15 -8.89
CA ALA A 224 -0.38 15.97 -9.61
C ALA A 224 0.85 16.31 -8.73
N PRO A 225 1.97 16.71 -9.34
CA PRO A 225 3.14 17.22 -8.63
C PRO A 225 2.84 18.21 -7.49
N GLY A 226 3.30 17.88 -6.28
CA GLY A 226 3.16 18.74 -5.10
C GLY A 226 1.81 18.67 -4.40
N GLU A 227 0.84 17.92 -4.92
CA GLU A 227 -0.46 17.71 -4.26
C GLU A 227 -0.38 16.69 -3.12
N TYR A 228 0.50 15.69 -3.25
CA TYR A 228 0.70 14.66 -2.23
C TYR A 228 2.19 14.40 -2.02
N ARG A 229 2.73 14.80 -0.87
CA ARG A 229 4.18 14.82 -0.63
C ARG A 229 4.80 13.43 -0.75
N LEU A 230 4.13 12.39 -0.27
CA LEU A 230 4.67 11.03 -0.38
C LEU A 230 4.74 10.54 -1.84
N ASN A 231 3.88 11.05 -2.73
CA ASN A 231 3.94 10.72 -4.15
C ASN A 231 5.21 11.28 -4.78
N ASP A 232 5.49 12.56 -4.55
CA ASP A 232 6.71 13.23 -5.01
C ASP A 232 7.98 12.55 -4.49
N GLU A 233 8.02 12.22 -3.20
CA GLU A 233 9.15 11.53 -2.59
C GLU A 233 9.35 10.13 -3.18
N THR A 234 8.26 9.42 -3.50
CA THR A 234 8.32 8.07 -4.08
C THR A 234 8.84 8.12 -5.51
N HIS A 235 8.36 9.05 -6.34
CA HIS A 235 8.89 9.27 -7.69
C HIS A 235 10.37 9.66 -7.67
N ALA A 236 10.78 10.54 -6.75
CA ALA A 236 12.19 10.93 -6.62
C ALA A 236 13.07 9.74 -6.18
N HIS A 237 12.58 8.89 -5.27
CA HIS A 237 13.30 7.69 -4.85
C HIS A 237 13.42 6.66 -5.97
N LEU A 238 12.35 6.47 -6.76
CA LEU A 238 12.37 5.58 -7.92
C LEU A 238 13.36 6.07 -8.98
N LEU A 239 13.36 7.39 -9.28
CA LEU A 239 14.32 8.00 -10.20
C LEU A 239 15.76 7.76 -9.76
N ASP A 240 16.09 8.02 -8.49
CA ASP A 240 17.43 7.77 -7.92
C ASP A 240 17.81 6.29 -7.97
N ALA A 241 16.88 5.38 -7.67
CA ALA A 241 17.13 3.95 -7.74
C ALA A 241 17.49 3.50 -9.16
N LEU A 242 16.77 3.99 -10.17
CA LEU A 242 17.01 3.68 -11.57
C LEU A 242 18.28 4.35 -12.12
N ALA A 243 18.58 5.58 -11.71
CA ALA A 243 19.79 6.29 -12.12
C ALA A 243 21.07 5.53 -11.70
N LYS A 244 21.07 4.90 -10.51
CA LYS A 244 22.19 4.09 -10.02
C LYS A 244 22.50 2.85 -10.88
N GLN A 245 21.57 2.43 -11.72
CA GLN A 245 21.74 1.31 -12.66
C GLN A 245 21.68 1.75 -14.12
N ASP A 246 21.88 3.05 -14.38
CA ASP A 246 21.88 3.64 -15.73
C ASP A 246 20.56 3.42 -16.47
N PHE A 247 19.44 3.47 -15.74
CA PHE A 247 18.09 3.26 -16.28
C PHE A 247 17.92 1.94 -17.06
N ARG A 248 18.74 0.92 -16.76
CA ARG A 248 18.65 -0.39 -17.40
C ARG A 248 17.54 -1.23 -16.79
N GLY A 249 16.68 -1.79 -17.64
CA GLY A 249 15.66 -2.78 -17.24
C GLY A 249 14.24 -2.31 -16.89
N PRO A 250 13.92 -1.06 -16.50
CA PRO A 250 12.53 -0.70 -16.22
C PRO A 250 11.68 -0.75 -17.50
N SER A 251 10.38 -0.95 -17.32
CA SER A 251 9.42 -0.86 -18.42
C SER A 251 9.41 0.55 -19.04
N PRO A 252 9.13 0.69 -20.36
CA PRO A 252 8.98 1.98 -21.01
C PRO A 252 7.94 2.88 -20.33
N GLU A 253 6.88 2.28 -19.78
CA GLU A 253 5.81 2.97 -19.07
C GLU A 253 6.32 3.64 -17.79
N VAL A 254 7.20 2.99 -17.03
CA VAL A 254 7.81 3.58 -15.82
C VAL A 254 8.72 4.76 -16.20
N LEU A 255 9.49 4.65 -17.28
CA LEU A 255 10.33 5.76 -17.74
C LEU A 255 9.48 6.95 -18.22
N ALA A 256 8.40 6.68 -18.96
CA ALA A 256 7.45 7.69 -19.41
C ALA A 256 6.78 8.40 -18.23
N GLU A 257 6.34 7.66 -17.22
CA GLU A 257 5.75 8.21 -15.99
C GLU A 257 6.73 9.15 -15.29
N LEU A 258 8.01 8.76 -15.12
CA LEU A 258 9.01 9.62 -14.47
C LEU A 258 9.28 10.91 -15.27
N LEU A 259 9.34 10.81 -16.61
CA LEU A 259 9.50 11.96 -17.49
C LEU A 259 8.29 12.90 -17.44
N GLU A 260 7.07 12.35 -17.43
CA GLU A 260 5.82 13.10 -17.34
C GLU A 260 5.69 13.77 -15.97
N PHE A 261 5.85 12.99 -14.89
CA PHE A 261 5.72 13.47 -13.52
C PHE A 261 6.68 14.63 -13.22
N PHE A 262 7.95 14.53 -13.66
CA PHE A 262 8.95 15.60 -13.50
C PHE A 262 8.99 16.61 -14.66
N GLY A 263 8.10 16.49 -15.65
CA GLY A 263 8.03 17.34 -16.83
C GLY A 263 7.54 18.78 -16.57
N HIS A 264 7.16 19.10 -15.33
CA HIS A 264 6.58 20.38 -14.95
C HIS A 264 7.52 21.17 -14.02
N PRO A 265 8.59 21.81 -14.53
CA PRO A 265 9.64 22.40 -13.70
C PRO A 265 9.15 23.47 -12.72
N ASP A 266 8.02 24.13 -13.00
CA ASP A 266 7.42 25.15 -12.13
C ASP A 266 6.45 24.57 -11.08
N ALA A 267 6.11 23.28 -11.17
CA ALA A 267 5.19 22.66 -10.23
C ALA A 267 5.74 22.66 -8.79
N PRO A 268 4.87 22.73 -7.77
CA PRO A 268 5.28 22.93 -6.39
C PRO A 268 5.74 21.62 -5.72
N TYR A 269 6.63 20.84 -6.37
CA TYR A 269 7.07 19.55 -5.84
C TYR A 269 7.53 19.68 -4.39
N ALA A 270 7.03 18.82 -3.50
CA ALA A 270 7.38 18.83 -2.10
C ALA A 270 8.88 18.59 -1.87
N ILE A 271 9.53 17.84 -2.77
CA ILE A 271 10.98 17.60 -2.74
C ILE A 271 11.81 18.88 -2.95
N LYS A 272 11.26 19.95 -3.58
CA LYS A 272 11.95 21.26 -3.72
C LYS A 272 12.29 21.92 -2.39
N ARG A 273 11.60 21.53 -1.30
CA ARG A 273 11.94 21.98 0.06
C ARG A 273 13.31 21.47 0.53
N LYS A 274 13.89 20.49 -0.17
CA LYS A 274 15.23 19.93 0.06
C LYS A 274 16.11 20.23 -1.16
N PRO A 275 16.83 21.38 -1.20
CA PRO A 275 17.54 21.83 -2.40
C PRO A 275 18.55 20.83 -2.96
N LYS A 276 19.23 20.07 -2.09
CA LYS A 276 20.19 19.04 -2.50
C LYS A 276 19.50 17.87 -3.22
N ASP A 277 18.40 17.40 -2.66
CA ASP A 277 17.63 16.29 -3.24
C ASP A 277 16.98 16.72 -4.55
N TRP A 278 16.50 17.98 -4.63
CA TRP A 278 15.97 18.53 -5.89
C TRP A 278 17.04 18.66 -6.97
N ALA A 279 18.23 19.16 -6.65
CA ALA A 279 19.34 19.24 -7.60
C ALA A 279 19.74 17.85 -8.12
N LYS A 280 19.67 16.83 -7.25
CA LYS A 280 19.90 15.44 -7.62
C LYS A 280 18.83 14.93 -8.60
N VAL A 281 17.54 15.13 -8.30
CA VAL A 281 16.43 14.79 -9.20
C VAL A 281 16.61 15.44 -10.57
N GLN A 282 17.01 16.71 -10.63
CA GLN A 282 17.27 17.40 -11.90
C GLN A 282 18.41 16.75 -12.68
N ALA A 283 19.51 16.39 -12.02
CA ALA A 283 20.64 15.73 -12.68
C ALA A 283 20.27 14.34 -13.23
N GLU A 284 19.52 13.56 -12.45
CA GLU A 284 19.07 12.22 -12.83
C GLU A 284 18.03 12.26 -13.95
N LEU A 285 17.15 13.26 -13.95
CA LEU A 285 16.19 13.49 -15.03
C LEU A 285 16.90 13.83 -16.35
N GLU A 286 17.96 14.64 -16.30
CA GLU A 286 18.77 14.95 -17.50
C GLU A 286 19.56 13.73 -17.99
N GLN A 287 19.96 12.82 -17.10
CA GLN A 287 20.53 11.53 -17.50
C GLN A 287 19.46 10.67 -18.20
N LEU A 288 18.27 10.51 -17.61
CA LEU A 288 17.17 9.76 -18.20
C LEU A 288 16.80 10.28 -19.60
N LYS A 289 16.70 11.60 -19.79
CA LYS A 289 16.42 12.19 -21.10
C LYS A 289 17.48 11.87 -22.16
N LYS A 290 18.75 11.77 -21.78
CA LYS A 290 19.84 11.41 -22.71
C LYS A 290 19.75 9.95 -23.11
N ASP A 291 19.45 9.08 -22.16
CA ASP A 291 19.38 7.63 -22.37
C ASP A 291 18.08 7.23 -23.12
N ALA A 292 17.01 8.01 -22.98
CA ALA A 292 15.73 7.82 -23.68
C ALA A 292 15.75 8.29 -25.15
N VAL A 293 16.76 9.05 -25.58
CA VAL A 293 16.94 9.41 -27.00
C VAL A 293 17.72 8.27 -27.67
N PRO A 294 17.14 7.52 -28.64
CA PRO A 294 17.93 6.54 -29.38
C PRO A 294 19.08 7.27 -30.08
N PRO A 295 20.31 6.70 -30.11
CA PRO A 295 21.41 7.31 -30.83
C PRO A 295 20.96 7.57 -32.26
N ALA A 296 21.07 8.82 -32.70
CA ALA A 296 20.75 9.23 -34.05
C ALA A 296 21.38 8.22 -35.01
N VAL A 297 20.55 7.58 -35.84
CA VAL A 297 21.02 6.73 -36.93
C VAL A 297 21.94 7.62 -37.77
N THR A 298 23.24 7.46 -37.58
CA THR A 298 24.23 8.04 -38.47
C THR A 298 23.94 7.41 -39.82
N THR A 299 23.31 8.18 -40.70
CA THR A 299 23.09 7.81 -42.09
C THR A 299 24.45 7.45 -42.66
N ALA A 300 24.68 6.17 -42.87
CA ALA A 300 25.85 5.70 -43.59
C ALA A 300 25.83 6.36 -44.97
N ASP A 301 26.95 6.99 -45.32
CA ASP A 301 27.18 7.59 -46.63
C ASP A 301 26.84 6.59 -47.76
N PRO A 302 26.22 7.05 -48.86
CA PRO A 302 25.95 6.18 -50.00
C PRO A 302 27.28 5.83 -50.66
N CYS A 303 27.71 4.58 -50.49
CA CYS A 303 28.88 4.05 -51.20
C CYS A 303 28.56 3.98 -52.70
N LEU A 304 29.06 4.97 -53.44
CA LEU A 304 29.20 4.94 -54.89
C LEU A 304 30.15 3.79 -55.28
N SER A 305 29.72 2.98 -56.24
CA SER A 305 30.50 2.18 -57.22
C SER A 305 30.15 0.69 -57.23
N CYS A 306 29.39 0.27 -58.25
CA CYS A 306 29.45 -1.09 -58.79
C CYS A 306 29.60 -0.97 -60.32
N PRO A 307 30.59 -1.62 -60.95
CA PRO A 307 30.63 -1.73 -62.40
C PRO A 307 29.72 -2.89 -62.86
N SER A 308 28.96 -2.64 -63.92
CA SER A 308 28.14 -3.65 -64.62
C SER A 308 29.02 -4.70 -65.32
N PRO A 309 28.61 -5.97 -65.36
CA PRO A 309 29.09 -6.91 -66.36
C PRO A 309 28.10 -7.06 -67.53
N GLU A 310 28.67 -7.22 -68.72
CA GLU A 310 28.05 -7.66 -69.98
C GLU A 310 27.40 -9.03 -69.89
#